data_AF-A0A820KF48-F1
#
_entry.id   AF-A0A820KF48-F1
#
_cell.length_a   1.000
_cell.length_b   1.000
_cell.length_c   1.000
_cell.angle_alpha   90.00
_cell.angle_beta   90.00
_cell.angle_gamma   90.00
#
_symmetry.space_group_name_H-M   'P 1'
#
loop_
_entity.id
_entity.type
_entity.pdbx_description
1 polymer ?
#
loop_
_entity_poly.entity_id
_entity_poly.type
_entity_poly.pdbx_seq_one_letter_code
_entity_poly.pdbx_strand_id
1 'polypeptide(L)'
;GNLMSRTADIPVTAALHHHGEEPEAAGYTLDELFHLSRSTVLQQRVIALQTLSNIIRQAHTGIYDRDLQLPLIPKLIEAGILFLIRWSMDEQIESVYMVAIECLANLIAPRKDEEILSQTNHWPCGYYEPLLTPPDIDLGEKKSESDLTDIEILEQDLIKCLFRMNVLKRLVYLFDRMKLLPASTITIPVKHSFHILIRMARHSMTCANQ
;
A
#
# COMPACT_ATOMS: atom_id res chain seq x y z
N GLY A 1 -6.37 10.53 4.19
CA GLY A 1 -6.64 11.97 4.37
C GLY A 1 -8.05 12.16 4.91
N ASN A 2 -8.45 13.36 5.28
CA ASN A 2 -9.87 13.60 5.58
C ASN A 2 -10.61 13.86 4.26
N LEU A 3 -11.83 13.32 4.10
CA LEU A 3 -12.68 13.68 2.98
C LEU A 3 -13.14 15.13 3.16
N MET A 4 -13.21 15.87 2.06
CA MET A 4 -13.69 17.25 2.05
C MET A 4 -14.77 17.40 1.00
N SER A 5 -15.79 18.19 1.31
CA SER A 5 -16.78 18.59 0.30
C SER A 5 -16.10 19.51 -0.71
N ARG A 6 -16.42 19.35 -2.00
CA ARG A 6 -15.96 20.26 -3.07
C ARG A 6 -16.39 21.71 -2.84
N THR A 7 -17.44 21.93 -2.07
CA THR A 7 -17.99 23.26 -1.77
C THR A 7 -17.56 23.79 -0.40
N ALA A 8 -16.60 23.15 0.26
CA ALA A 8 -16.15 23.58 1.58
C ALA A 8 -15.35 24.89 1.45
N ASP A 9 -15.85 25.96 2.07
CA ASP A 9 -15.17 27.25 2.17
C ASP A 9 -14.13 27.17 3.29
N ILE A 10 -12.88 26.86 2.93
CA ILE A 10 -11.76 26.68 3.86
C ILE A 10 -10.79 27.85 3.69
N PRO A 11 -10.37 28.51 4.78
CA PRO A 11 -9.40 29.60 4.71
C PRO A 11 -8.12 29.17 3.97
N VAL A 12 -7.61 30.04 3.11
CA VAL A 12 -6.49 29.76 2.20
C VAL A 12 -5.22 29.30 2.93
N THR A 13 -5.05 29.73 4.17
CA THR A 13 -3.91 29.39 5.02
C THR A 13 -4.01 27.99 5.66
N ALA A 14 -5.19 27.37 5.65
CA ALA A 14 -5.46 26.07 6.25
C ALA A 14 -5.63 24.94 5.22
N ALA A 15 -5.81 25.29 3.95
CA ALA A 15 -6.01 24.34 2.87
C ALA A 15 -4.67 23.93 2.21
N LEU A 16 -4.54 22.64 1.89
CA LEU A 16 -3.52 22.13 0.96
C LEU A 16 -3.92 22.57 -0.45
N HIS A 17 -3.51 23.77 -0.87
CA HIS A 17 -3.85 24.29 -2.19
C HIS A 17 -3.12 23.57 -3.33
N HIS A 18 -3.84 23.41 -4.44
CA HIS A 18 -3.37 22.78 -5.67
C HIS A 18 -2.49 23.68 -6.53
N HIS A 19 -1.71 23.04 -7.40
CA HIS A 19 -1.13 23.64 -8.61
C HIS A 19 -1.72 23.00 -9.90
N GLY A 20 -2.89 22.35 -9.80
CA GLY A 20 -3.56 21.61 -10.88
C GLY A 20 -4.64 22.43 -11.60
N GLU A 21 -5.59 21.76 -12.27
CA GLU A 21 -6.63 22.41 -13.09
C GLU A 21 -7.70 23.16 -12.28
N GLU A 22 -7.85 22.86 -10.98
CA GLU A 22 -8.79 23.54 -10.08
C GLU A 22 -8.07 24.09 -8.81
N PRO A 23 -7.26 25.16 -8.93
CA PRO A 23 -6.47 25.71 -7.81
C PRO A 23 -7.31 26.28 -6.65
N GLU A 24 -8.59 26.57 -6.89
CA GLU A 24 -9.51 27.13 -5.90
C GLU A 24 -10.21 26.08 -5.03
N ALA A 25 -10.22 24.81 -5.46
CA ALA A 25 -10.69 23.71 -4.63
C ALA A 25 -9.63 23.39 -3.56
N ALA A 26 -10.06 22.89 -2.40
CA ALA A 26 -9.14 22.40 -1.38
C ALA A 26 -9.01 20.88 -1.46
N GLY A 27 -7.77 20.36 -1.36
CA GLY A 27 -7.48 18.93 -1.20
C GLY A 27 -7.50 18.09 -2.48
N TYR A 28 -6.63 17.08 -2.53
CA TYR A 28 -6.34 16.37 -3.79
C TYR A 28 -7.37 15.28 -4.10
N THR A 29 -7.75 15.21 -5.38
CA THR A 29 -8.39 14.03 -5.95
C THR A 29 -7.42 12.85 -5.99
N LEU A 30 -7.95 11.62 -6.08
CA LEU A 30 -7.09 10.43 -6.24
C LEU A 30 -6.29 10.51 -7.54
N ASP A 31 -6.90 10.95 -8.63
CA ASP A 31 -6.22 11.06 -9.94
C ASP A 31 -5.04 12.05 -9.88
N GLU A 32 -5.20 13.19 -9.21
CA GLU A 32 -4.11 14.14 -8.98
C GLU A 32 -2.99 13.53 -8.14
N LEU A 33 -3.31 12.75 -7.09
CA LEU A 33 -2.28 12.07 -6.30
C LEU A 33 -1.51 11.02 -7.15
N PHE A 34 -2.20 10.29 -8.02
CA PHE A 34 -1.58 9.39 -8.99
C PHE A 34 -0.75 10.12 -10.04
N HIS A 35 -1.09 11.37 -10.37
CA HIS A 35 -0.29 12.21 -11.25
C HIS A 35 0.96 12.74 -10.52
N LEU A 36 0.79 13.36 -9.35
CA LEU A 36 1.85 13.98 -8.56
C LEU A 36 2.90 13.00 -8.06
N SER A 37 2.52 11.76 -7.76
CA SER A 37 3.46 10.67 -7.42
C SER A 37 4.49 10.39 -8.53
N ARG A 38 4.19 10.76 -9.78
CA ARG A 38 5.07 10.63 -10.96
C ARG A 38 5.67 11.96 -11.42
N SER A 39 5.47 13.05 -10.68
CA SER A 39 6.03 14.37 -11.00
C SER A 39 7.56 14.34 -11.08
N THR A 40 8.14 15.29 -11.81
CA THR A 40 9.59 15.55 -11.78
C THR A 40 10.02 16.25 -10.48
N VAL A 41 9.08 16.84 -9.74
CA VAL A 41 9.33 17.56 -8.49
C VAL A 41 9.30 16.59 -7.32
N LEU A 42 10.46 16.34 -6.70
CA LEU A 42 10.60 15.38 -5.59
C LEU A 42 9.56 15.57 -4.47
N GLN A 43 9.36 16.80 -4.01
CA GLN A 43 8.44 17.09 -2.90
C GLN A 43 6.99 16.70 -3.24
N GLN A 44 6.54 16.94 -4.47
CA GLN A 44 5.19 16.56 -4.92
C GLN A 44 4.99 15.05 -4.85
N ARG A 45 6.01 14.28 -5.25
CA ARG A 45 5.96 12.82 -5.25
C ARG A 45 5.87 12.26 -3.84
N VAL A 46 6.72 12.77 -2.95
CA VAL A 46 6.75 12.37 -1.53
C VAL A 46 5.41 12.69 -0.87
N ILE A 47 4.88 13.90 -1.03
CA ILE A 47 3.59 14.30 -0.45
C ILE A 47 2.44 13.46 -1.01
N ALA A 48 2.44 13.20 -2.32
CA ALA A 48 1.41 12.39 -2.95
C ALA A 48 1.41 10.96 -2.42
N LEU A 49 2.57 10.31 -2.35
CA LEU A 49 2.71 8.95 -1.81
C LEU A 49 2.36 8.89 -0.31
N GLN A 50 2.78 9.88 0.49
CA GLN A 50 2.41 9.97 1.90
C GLN A 50 0.91 10.14 2.08
N THR A 51 0.27 10.91 1.21
CA THR A 51 -1.17 11.15 1.25
C THR A 51 -1.93 9.88 0.86
N LEU A 52 -1.51 9.18 -0.21
CA LEU A 52 -2.06 7.88 -0.61
C LEU A 52 -1.91 6.84 0.50
N SER A 53 -0.71 6.72 1.08
CA SER A 53 -0.44 5.84 2.23
C SER A 53 -1.39 6.12 3.41
N ASN A 54 -1.61 7.39 3.73
CA ASN A 54 -2.53 7.81 4.77
C ASN A 54 -4.01 7.60 4.42
N ILE A 55 -4.39 7.66 3.15
CA ILE A 55 -5.74 7.29 2.67
C ILE A 55 -5.94 5.79 2.85
N ILE A 56 -5.01 4.96 2.38
CA ILE A 56 -5.07 3.50 2.53
C ILE A 56 -5.18 3.09 3.99
N ARG A 57 -4.30 3.62 4.85
CA ARG A 57 -4.32 3.36 6.30
C ARG A 57 -5.67 3.73 6.94
N GLN A 58 -6.29 4.81 6.50
CA GLN A 58 -7.59 5.26 7.00
C GLN A 58 -8.75 4.45 6.42
N ALA A 59 -8.67 4.02 5.16
CA ALA A 59 -9.67 3.14 4.56
C ALA A 59 -9.80 1.85 5.36
N HIS A 60 -8.69 1.26 5.81
CA HIS A 60 -8.70 0.08 6.69
C HIS A 60 -9.32 0.32 8.07
N THR A 61 -9.57 1.57 8.49
CA THR A 61 -10.29 1.84 9.74
C THR A 61 -11.81 1.91 9.55
N GLY A 62 -12.30 1.87 8.31
CA GLY A 62 -13.71 2.03 7.95
C GLY A 62 -14.19 3.48 8.00
N ILE A 63 -13.28 4.47 8.11
CA ILE A 63 -13.67 5.87 8.29
C ILE A 63 -14.43 6.43 7.08
N TYR A 64 -14.20 5.87 5.88
CA TYR A 64 -14.84 6.32 4.64
C TYR A 64 -16.12 5.56 4.30
N ASP A 65 -16.45 4.47 5.00
CA ASP A 65 -17.54 3.56 4.62
C ASP A 65 -18.93 4.22 4.67
N ARG A 66 -19.06 5.32 5.42
CA ARG A 66 -20.30 6.10 5.50
C ARG A 66 -20.48 7.04 4.32
N ASP A 67 -19.39 7.60 3.82
CA ASP A 67 -19.40 8.67 2.83
C ASP A 67 -19.20 8.13 1.41
N LEU A 68 -18.45 7.03 1.27
CA LEU A 68 -18.19 6.37 0.00
C LEU A 68 -19.15 5.20 -0.20
N GLN A 69 -19.84 5.19 -1.34
CA GLN A 69 -20.74 4.10 -1.74
C GLN A 69 -19.98 2.91 -2.37
N LEU A 70 -18.66 2.85 -2.20
CA LEU A 70 -17.80 1.85 -2.84
C LEU A 70 -16.66 1.41 -1.91
N PRO A 71 -16.14 0.18 -2.07
CA PRO A 71 -14.97 -0.27 -1.34
C PRO A 71 -13.71 0.38 -1.91
N LEU A 72 -13.11 1.30 -1.15
CA LEU A 72 -12.00 2.13 -1.65
C LEU A 72 -10.73 1.33 -1.97
N ILE A 73 -10.35 0.36 -1.14
CA ILE A 73 -9.11 -0.41 -1.33
C ILE A 73 -9.13 -1.23 -2.64
N PRO A 74 -10.17 -2.04 -2.95
CA PRO A 74 -10.29 -2.69 -4.25
C PRO A 74 -10.21 -1.71 -5.43
N LYS A 75 -10.87 -0.54 -5.33
CA LYS A 75 -10.81 0.47 -6.38
C LYS A 75 -9.42 1.08 -6.58
N LEU A 76 -8.64 1.26 -5.51
CA LEU A 76 -7.24 1.67 -5.63
C LEU A 76 -6.37 0.59 -6.28
N ILE A 77 -6.64 -0.69 -5.99
CA ILE A 77 -5.94 -1.82 -6.61
C ILE A 77 -6.25 -1.87 -8.12
N GLU A 78 -7.52 -1.77 -8.51
CA GLU A 78 -7.95 -1.67 -9.92
C GLU A 78 -7.30 -0.47 -10.63
N ALA A 79 -7.17 0.67 -9.94
CA ALA A 79 -6.49 1.86 -10.47
C ALA A 79 -4.97 1.73 -10.58
N GLY A 80 -4.39 0.59 -10.14
CA GLY A 80 -2.96 0.30 -10.28
C GLY A 80 -2.08 0.87 -9.18
N ILE A 81 -2.62 1.11 -7.97
CA ILE A 81 -1.83 1.61 -6.83
C ILE A 81 -0.62 0.73 -6.52
N LEU A 82 -0.74 -0.59 -6.69
CA LEU A 82 0.36 -1.53 -6.44
C LEU A 82 1.56 -1.25 -7.35
N PHE A 83 1.32 -1.05 -8.64
CA PHE A 83 2.37 -0.77 -9.61
C PHE A 83 3.03 0.58 -9.33
N LEU A 84 2.24 1.59 -8.96
CA LEU A 84 2.77 2.90 -8.55
C LEU A 84 3.72 2.76 -7.36
N ILE A 85 3.28 2.07 -6.29
CA ILE A 85 4.12 1.83 -5.11
C ILE A 85 5.38 1.07 -5.50
N ARG A 86 5.24 0.01 -6.31
CA ARG A 86 6.37 -0.81 -6.75
C ARG A 86 7.38 0.02 -7.55
N TRP A 87 6.94 0.87 -8.47
CA TRP A 87 7.84 1.78 -9.20
C TRP A 87 8.54 2.76 -8.25
N SER A 88 7.82 3.34 -7.28
CA SER A 88 8.42 4.25 -6.30
C SER A 88 9.44 3.55 -5.39
N MET A 89 9.26 2.27 -5.10
CA MET A 89 10.26 1.47 -4.41
C MET A 89 11.53 1.25 -5.25
N ASP A 90 11.44 1.26 -6.59
CA ASP A 90 12.57 1.06 -7.50
C ASP A 90 13.52 2.25 -7.61
N GLU A 91 13.08 3.40 -7.13
CA GLU A 91 13.85 4.63 -7.19
C GLU A 91 15.11 4.62 -6.33
N GLN A 92 16.03 5.52 -6.68
CA GLN A 92 17.28 5.71 -5.94
C GLN A 92 17.16 6.72 -4.80
N ILE A 93 16.04 7.45 -4.73
CA ILE A 93 15.84 8.56 -3.79
C ILE A 93 15.24 8.04 -2.49
N GLU A 94 15.93 8.31 -1.38
CA GLU A 94 15.64 7.78 -0.05
C GLU A 94 14.23 8.08 0.43
N SER A 95 13.85 9.36 0.38
CA SER A 95 12.53 9.81 0.81
C SER A 95 11.39 9.16 0.03
N VAL A 96 11.62 8.78 -1.23
CA VAL A 96 10.58 8.18 -2.07
C VAL A 96 10.39 6.71 -1.75
N TYR A 97 11.45 5.91 -1.77
CA TYR A 97 11.31 4.48 -1.50
C TYR A 97 10.89 4.21 -0.04
N MET A 98 11.28 5.06 0.92
CA MET A 98 10.87 4.90 2.33
C MET A 98 9.37 5.06 2.51
N VAL A 99 8.78 6.09 1.88
CA VAL A 99 7.33 6.29 1.88
C VAL A 99 6.63 5.20 1.06
N ALA A 100 7.25 4.71 -0.02
CA ALA A 100 6.69 3.60 -0.79
C ALA A 100 6.64 2.30 0.02
N ILE A 101 7.67 1.98 0.82
CA ILE A 101 7.65 0.85 1.76
C ILE A 101 6.52 1.02 2.78
N GLU A 102 6.36 2.20 3.36
CA GLU A 102 5.25 2.48 4.29
C GLU A 102 3.88 2.32 3.61
N CYS A 103 3.73 2.83 2.39
CA CYS A 103 2.52 2.71 1.60
C CYS A 103 2.18 1.25 1.30
N LEU A 104 3.17 0.45 0.89
CA LEU A 104 3.00 -0.99 0.66
C LEU A 104 2.57 -1.70 1.95
N ALA A 105 3.23 -1.41 3.07
CA ALA A 105 2.87 -2.02 4.35
C ALA A 105 1.42 -1.66 4.76
N ASN A 106 1.00 -0.41 4.58
CA ASN A 106 -0.37 0.01 4.86
C ASN A 106 -1.38 -0.66 3.93
N LEU A 107 -1.01 -0.98 2.68
CA LEU A 107 -1.88 -1.65 1.71
C LEU A 107 -2.09 -3.13 2.02
N ILE A 108 -1.03 -3.85 2.42
CA ILE A 108 -1.08 -5.31 2.54
C ILE A 108 -1.18 -5.81 3.97
N ALA A 109 -0.68 -5.04 4.94
CA ALA A 109 -0.61 -5.42 6.36
C ALA A 109 -1.35 -4.38 7.23
N PRO A 110 -2.69 -4.31 7.16
CA PRO A 110 -3.48 -3.35 7.93
C PRO A 110 -3.26 -3.54 9.42
N ARG A 111 -2.77 -2.50 10.10
CA ARG A 111 -2.37 -2.58 11.50
C ARG A 111 -3.47 -3.13 12.43
N LYS A 112 -4.73 -2.73 12.22
CA LYS A 112 -5.86 -3.20 13.05
C LYS A 112 -6.09 -4.70 12.89
N ASP A 113 -6.01 -5.20 11.67
CA ASP A 113 -6.20 -6.62 11.38
C ASP A 113 -5.08 -7.44 12.02
N GLU A 114 -3.83 -6.97 11.91
CA GLU A 114 -2.66 -7.59 12.56
C GLU A 114 -2.74 -7.55 14.10
N GLU A 115 -3.29 -6.48 14.68
CA GLU A 115 -3.52 -6.36 16.13
C GLU A 115 -4.59 -7.33 16.63
N ILE A 116 -5.67 -7.53 15.86
CA ILE A 116 -6.73 -8.50 16.18
C ILE A 116 -6.19 -9.93 16.05
N LEU A 117 -5.45 -10.20 14.98
CA LEU A 117 -4.80 -11.49 14.74
C LEU A 117 -3.79 -11.82 15.84
N SER A 118 -3.08 -10.84 16.37
CA SER A 118 -2.19 -11.03 17.53
C SER A 118 -2.95 -11.43 18.82
N GLN A 119 -4.25 -11.14 18.91
CA GLN A 119 -5.08 -11.51 20.06
C GLN A 119 -5.65 -12.94 19.96
N THR A 120 -5.72 -13.54 18.76
CA THR A 120 -6.19 -14.93 18.57
C THR A 120 -5.25 -15.97 19.22
N ASN A 121 -4.06 -15.55 19.65
CA ASN A 121 -3.10 -16.33 20.45
C ASN A 121 -3.69 -16.93 21.75
N HIS A 122 -4.85 -16.46 22.22
CA HIS A 122 -5.51 -16.97 23.43
C HIS A 122 -6.50 -18.13 23.15
N TRP A 123 -6.63 -18.61 21.91
CA TRP A 123 -7.56 -19.67 21.59
C TRP A 123 -7.09 -21.06 22.05
N PRO A 124 -7.99 -21.90 22.59
CA PRO A 124 -7.65 -23.18 23.21
C PRO A 124 -7.14 -24.26 22.23
N CYS A 125 -7.12 -23.99 20.93
CA CYS A 125 -6.59 -24.89 19.89
C CYS A 125 -5.09 -24.67 19.56
N GLY A 126 -4.39 -23.79 20.28
CA GLY A 126 -2.95 -23.54 20.11
C GLY A 126 -2.59 -22.57 18.98
N TYR A 127 -1.32 -22.59 18.55
CA TYR A 127 -0.65 -21.62 17.65
C TYR A 127 -1.10 -21.62 16.18
N TYR A 128 -2.29 -22.11 15.84
CA TYR A 128 -2.70 -22.21 14.44
C TYR A 128 -3.27 -20.87 13.93
N GLU A 129 -2.44 -20.11 13.24
CA GLU A 129 -2.85 -18.88 12.57
C GLU A 129 -3.47 -19.22 11.19
N PRO A 130 -4.59 -18.59 10.78
CA PRO A 130 -5.16 -18.84 9.47
C PRO A 130 -4.20 -18.40 8.36
N LEU A 131 -4.07 -19.21 7.31
CA LEU A 131 -3.45 -18.76 6.07
C LEU A 131 -4.32 -17.68 5.45
N LEU A 132 -3.69 -16.59 5.05
CA LEU A 132 -4.37 -15.43 4.48
C LEU A 132 -4.36 -15.46 2.95
N THR A 133 -4.35 -16.66 2.36
CA THR A 133 -4.52 -16.87 0.91
C THR A 133 -5.96 -16.50 0.55
N PRO A 134 -6.19 -15.73 -0.53
CA PRO A 134 -7.54 -15.56 -1.08
C PRO A 134 -8.18 -16.92 -1.36
N PRO A 135 -9.51 -17.06 -1.18
CA PRO A 135 -10.20 -18.28 -1.57
C PRO A 135 -10.05 -18.50 -3.08
N ASP A 136 -9.91 -19.76 -3.50
CA ASP A 136 -9.92 -20.12 -4.92
C ASP A 136 -11.29 -19.73 -5.52
N ILE A 137 -11.34 -18.63 -6.27
CA ILE A 137 -12.52 -18.24 -7.04
C ILE A 137 -12.51 -19.09 -8.31
N ASP A 138 -13.50 -19.98 -8.46
CA ASP A 138 -13.64 -20.85 -9.63
C ASP A 138 -14.08 -20.03 -10.85
N LEU A 139 -13.12 -19.41 -11.54
CA LEU A 139 -13.33 -18.54 -12.70
C LEU A 139 -13.35 -19.31 -14.05
N GLY A 140 -13.50 -20.64 -14.04
CA GLY A 140 -13.50 -21.48 -15.24
C GLY A 140 -12.14 -22.11 -15.56
N GLU A 141 -11.78 -22.24 -16.85
CA GLU A 141 -10.51 -22.87 -17.26
C GLU A 141 -9.32 -22.20 -16.57
N LYS A 142 -8.69 -22.94 -15.64
CA LYS A 142 -7.46 -22.53 -14.95
C LYS A 142 -6.33 -22.39 -15.98
N LYS A 143 -6.17 -21.20 -16.56
CA LYS A 143 -4.95 -20.83 -17.27
C LYS A 143 -3.77 -21.02 -16.32
N SER A 144 -2.64 -21.49 -16.84
CA SER A 144 -1.40 -21.51 -16.06
C SER A 144 -1.02 -20.09 -15.65
N GLU A 145 -0.50 -19.92 -14.43
CA GLU A 145 -0.07 -18.63 -13.89
C GLU A 145 0.96 -17.91 -14.79
N SER A 146 1.73 -18.66 -15.59
CA SER A 146 2.64 -18.13 -16.60
C SER A 146 1.96 -17.33 -17.71
N ASP A 147 0.71 -17.65 -18.02
CA ASP A 147 -0.02 -17.09 -19.16
C ASP A 147 -0.90 -15.92 -18.76
N LEU A 148 -1.04 -15.67 -17.45
CA LEU A 148 -1.76 -14.54 -16.90
C LEU A 148 -0.89 -13.28 -16.94
N THR A 149 -1.54 -12.16 -17.24
CA THR A 149 -0.97 -10.82 -17.12
C THR A 149 -0.83 -10.43 -15.65
N ASP A 150 0.05 -9.46 -15.36
CA ASP A 150 0.27 -9.01 -13.98
C ASP A 150 -0.99 -8.38 -13.36
N ILE A 151 -1.88 -7.81 -14.17
CA ILE A 151 -3.18 -7.26 -13.75
C ILE A 151 -4.14 -8.39 -13.37
N GLU A 152 -4.26 -9.42 -14.20
CA GLU A 152 -5.10 -10.59 -13.89
C GLU A 152 -4.63 -11.29 -12.60
N ILE A 153 -3.32 -11.39 -12.37
CA ILE A 153 -2.77 -11.94 -11.12
C ILE A 153 -3.07 -11.01 -9.94
N LEU A 154 -2.96 -9.70 -10.11
CA LEU A 154 -3.26 -8.73 -9.05
C LEU A 154 -4.73 -8.82 -8.59
N GLU A 155 -5.66 -8.98 -9.53
CA GLU A 155 -7.09 -9.12 -9.22
C GLU A 155 -7.40 -10.41 -8.46
N GLN A 156 -6.62 -11.47 -8.67
CA GLN A 156 -6.78 -12.75 -7.98
C GLN A 156 -6.06 -12.79 -6.63
N ASP A 157 -4.79 -12.38 -6.61
CA ASP A 157 -3.88 -12.54 -5.48
C ASP A 157 -2.76 -11.49 -5.53
N LEU A 158 -2.95 -10.44 -4.73
CA LEU A 158 -2.00 -9.34 -4.58
C LEU A 158 -0.62 -9.82 -4.12
N ILE A 159 -0.54 -10.82 -3.24
CA ILE A 159 0.74 -11.30 -2.70
C ILE A 159 1.50 -12.09 -3.77
N LYS A 160 0.84 -12.94 -4.56
CA LYS A 160 1.46 -13.61 -5.71
C LYS A 160 1.96 -12.60 -6.76
N CYS A 161 1.17 -11.56 -7.03
CA CYS A 161 1.60 -10.48 -7.93
C CYS A 161 2.91 -9.83 -7.45
N LEU A 162 3.02 -9.54 -6.14
CA LEU A 162 4.25 -9.01 -5.53
C LEU A 162 5.45 -9.97 -5.64
N PHE A 163 5.24 -11.28 -5.50
CA PHE A 163 6.28 -12.29 -5.71
C PHE A 163 6.79 -12.27 -7.16
N ARG A 164 5.88 -12.24 -8.14
CA ARG A 164 6.21 -12.11 -9.56
C ARG A 164 7.02 -10.83 -9.86
N MET A 165 6.71 -9.74 -9.16
CA MET A 165 7.47 -8.47 -9.19
C MET A 165 8.80 -8.49 -8.41
N ASN A 166 9.23 -9.64 -7.89
CA ASN A 166 10.45 -9.82 -7.11
C ASN A 166 10.56 -8.86 -5.90
N VAL A 167 9.45 -8.59 -5.20
CA VAL A 167 9.45 -7.63 -4.08
C VAL A 167 10.45 -7.99 -2.98
N LEU A 168 10.66 -9.28 -2.69
CA LEU A 168 11.60 -9.73 -1.67
C LEU A 168 13.04 -9.34 -1.99
N LYS A 169 13.48 -9.58 -3.24
CA LYS A 169 14.80 -9.15 -3.71
C LYS A 169 14.95 -7.64 -3.62
N ARG A 170 13.87 -6.90 -3.90
CA ARG A 170 13.87 -5.44 -3.77
C ARG A 170 14.01 -4.99 -2.33
N LEU A 171 13.28 -5.60 -1.39
CA LEU A 171 13.41 -5.30 0.04
C LEU A 171 14.83 -5.57 0.55
N VAL A 172 15.44 -6.68 0.15
CA VAL A 172 16.85 -7.00 0.48
C VAL A 172 17.79 -5.91 -0.03
N TYR A 173 17.64 -5.49 -1.28
CA TYR A 173 18.41 -4.39 -1.85
C TYR A 173 18.22 -3.08 -1.07
N LEU A 174 16.98 -2.72 -0.73
CA LEU A 174 16.68 -1.49 0.02
C LEU A 174 17.23 -1.55 1.46
N PHE A 175 17.21 -2.71 2.11
CA PHE A 175 17.85 -2.89 3.41
C PHE A 175 19.35 -2.61 3.32
N ASP A 176 20.03 -3.11 2.29
CA ASP A 176 21.45 -2.85 2.10
C ASP A 176 21.76 -1.36 1.93
N ARG A 177 20.93 -0.66 1.16
CA ARG A 177 21.00 0.80 0.98
C ARG A 177 20.79 1.56 2.30
N MET A 178 19.83 1.12 3.11
CA MET A 178 19.49 1.77 4.39
C MET A 178 20.57 1.57 5.47
N LYS A 179 21.45 0.56 5.38
CA LYS A 179 22.52 0.33 6.39
C LYS A 179 23.44 1.53 6.60
N LEU A 180 23.60 2.38 5.58
CA LEU A 180 24.48 3.54 5.61
C LEU A 180 23.84 4.79 6.22
N LEU A 181 22.56 4.71 6.58
CA LEU A 181 21.78 5.86 7.05
C LEU A 181 21.66 5.91 8.58
N PRO A 182 21.39 7.08 9.17
CA PRO A 182 21.19 7.22 10.61
C PRO A 182 20.01 6.37 11.12
N ALA A 183 20.16 5.82 12.32
CA ALA A 183 19.14 4.97 12.96
C ALA A 183 17.75 5.65 13.03
N SER A 184 17.71 6.96 13.29
CA SER A 184 16.47 7.75 13.34
C SER A 184 15.70 7.76 12.02
N THR A 185 16.41 7.67 10.89
CA THR A 185 15.81 7.71 9.55
C THR A 185 15.27 6.34 9.14
N ILE A 186 15.97 5.26 9.51
CA ILE A 186 15.65 3.90 9.03
C ILE A 186 14.65 3.14 9.90
N THR A 187 14.41 3.59 11.15
CA THR A 187 13.55 2.86 12.11
C THR A 187 12.15 2.58 11.54
N ILE A 188 11.52 3.59 10.95
CA ILE A 188 10.17 3.50 10.39
C ILE A 188 10.12 2.57 9.16
N PRO A 189 10.90 2.79 8.08
CA PRO A 189 10.85 1.92 6.91
C PRO A 189 11.27 0.48 7.23
N VAL A 190 12.24 0.25 8.13
CA VAL A 190 12.61 -1.11 8.56
C VAL A 190 11.43 -1.81 9.24
N LYS A 191 10.72 -1.12 10.15
CA LYS A 191 9.51 -1.65 10.78
C LYS A 191 8.45 -2.03 9.72
N HIS A 192 8.20 -1.17 8.75
CA HIS A 192 7.24 -1.44 7.68
C HIS A 192 7.67 -2.62 6.79
N SER A 193 8.96 -2.76 6.50
CA SER A 193 9.49 -3.93 5.81
C SER A 193 9.22 -5.23 6.58
N PHE A 194 9.36 -5.23 7.92
CA PHE A 194 8.99 -6.41 8.72
C PHE A 194 7.49 -6.71 8.64
N HIS A 195 6.62 -5.71 8.67
CA HIS A 195 5.18 -5.93 8.49
C HIS A 195 4.86 -6.56 7.13
N ILE A 196 5.52 -6.11 6.06
CA ILE A 196 5.41 -6.71 4.72
C ILE A 196 5.84 -8.18 4.74
N LEU A 197 7.03 -8.47 5.30
CA LEU A 197 7.56 -9.84 5.35
C LEU A 197 6.66 -10.78 6.17
N ILE A 198 6.17 -10.34 7.33
CA ILE A 198 5.26 -11.12 8.17
C ILE A 198 3.97 -11.42 7.41
N ARG A 199 3.38 -10.41 6.77
CA ARG A 199 2.14 -10.59 5.99
C ARG A 199 2.33 -11.56 4.82
N MET A 200 3.47 -11.49 4.14
CA MET A 200 3.81 -12.40 3.04
C MET A 200 4.04 -13.83 3.53
N ALA A 201 4.71 -14.02 4.67
CA ALA A 201 4.90 -15.35 5.27
C ALA A 201 3.56 -15.97 5.70
N ARG A 202 2.61 -15.15 6.19
CA ARG A 202 1.25 -15.58 6.56
C ARG A 202 0.33 -15.88 5.37
N HIS A 203 0.76 -15.55 4.16
CA HIS A 203 -0.04 -15.79 2.96
C HIS A 203 -0.25 -17.29 2.72
N SER A 204 0.83 -18.07 2.63
CA SER A 204 0.80 -19.52 2.40
C SER A 204 2.13 -20.17 2.83
N MET A 205 2.13 -21.49 3.05
CA MET A 205 3.35 -22.23 3.38
C MET A 205 4.42 -22.11 2.28
N THR A 206 4.01 -22.04 1.01
CA THR A 206 4.94 -21.82 -0.11
C THR A 206 5.59 -20.45 -0.05
N CYS A 207 4.83 -19.41 0.30
CA CYS A 207 5.37 -18.05 0.46
C CYS A 207 6.31 -17.93 1.67
N ALA A 208 6.02 -18.64 2.76
CA ALA A 208 6.85 -18.65 3.96
C ALA A 208 8.24 -19.29 3.76
N ASN A 209 8.37 -20.17 2.78
CA ASN A 209 9.61 -20.90 2.49
C ASN A 209 10.51 -20.24 1.41
N GLN A 210 10.12 -19.07 0.88
CA GLN A 210 10.94 -18.29 -0.07
C GLN A 210 11.91 -17.36 0.63
#